data_AF-A0A9J7AB29-F1
#
_entry.id   AF-A0A9J7AB29-F1
#
_cell.length_a   1.000
_cell.length_b   1.000
_cell.length_c   1.000
_cell.angle_alpha   90.00
_cell.angle_beta   90.00
_cell.angle_gamma   90.00
#
_symmetry.space_group_name_H-M   'P 1'
#
loop_
_entity.id
_entity.type
_entity.pdbx_description
1 polymer ?
#
loop_
_entity_poly.entity_id
_entity_poly.type
_entity_poly.pdbx_seq_one_letter_code
_entity_poly.pdbx_strand_id
1 'polypeptide(L)'
;MSAMFIGNEALIKKNGDQLANFYYCQHCNDLLAVGCLIDGQLRGAINTTLLQDKNQLGELVKIQPRLLSAAEKLERWGMLWGNLSGPGS
;
A
#
# COMPACT_ATOMS: atom_id res chain seq x y z
N MET A 1 10.05 5.67 -5.10
CA MET A 1 10.13 4.19 -5.13
C MET A 1 8.89 3.69 -5.83
N SER A 2 9.02 2.70 -6.72
CA SER A 2 7.90 2.13 -7.48
C SER A 2 7.86 0.62 -7.26
N ALA A 3 6.67 0.04 -7.14
CA ALA A 3 6.50 -1.41 -7.04
C ALA A 3 5.53 -1.91 -8.12
N MET A 4 5.85 -3.07 -8.69
CA MET A 4 5.03 -3.75 -9.69
C MET A 4 4.51 -5.07 -9.14
N PHE A 5 3.20 -5.30 -9.20
CA PHE A 5 2.62 -6.62 -8.95
C PHE A 5 2.67 -7.47 -10.21
N ILE A 6 3.05 -8.73 -10.07
CA ILE A 6 3.10 -9.72 -11.16
C ILE A 6 2.35 -10.96 -10.66
N GLY A 7 1.29 -11.37 -11.36
CA GLY A 7 0.44 -12.52 -10.97
C GLY A 7 -1.02 -12.35 -11.39
N ASN A 8 -1.85 -13.37 -11.14
CA ASN A 8 -3.31 -13.28 -11.29
C ASN A 8 -3.91 -12.19 -10.39
N GLU A 9 -5.14 -11.77 -10.69
CA GLU A 9 -5.85 -10.66 -10.04
C GLU A 9 -5.73 -10.70 -8.49
N ALA A 10 -5.42 -9.55 -7.88
CA ALA A 10 -5.45 -9.41 -6.43
C ALA A 10 -6.89 -9.28 -5.92
N LEU A 11 -7.19 -9.84 -4.74
CA LEU A 11 -8.45 -9.54 -4.05
C LEU A 11 -8.33 -8.17 -3.38
N ILE A 12 -9.20 -7.24 -3.77
CA ILE A 12 -9.21 -5.88 -3.22
C ILE A 12 -10.27 -5.78 -2.12
N LYS A 13 -9.86 -5.31 -0.93
CA LYS A 13 -10.77 -5.00 0.18
C LYS A 13 -10.58 -3.55 0.64
N LYS A 14 -11.63 -2.97 1.21
CA LYS A 14 -11.58 -1.68 1.88
C LYS A 14 -11.88 -1.85 3.36
N ASN A 15 -11.11 -1.17 4.20
CA ASN A 15 -11.23 -1.23 5.66
C ASN A 15 -11.39 0.19 6.23
N GLY A 16 -11.93 0.31 7.44
CA GLY A 16 -11.98 1.58 8.16
C GLY A 16 -12.73 2.69 7.40
N ASP A 17 -12.06 3.83 7.20
CA ASP A 17 -12.58 4.99 6.46
C ASP A 17 -12.72 4.77 4.94
N GLN A 18 -12.38 3.57 4.44
CA GLN A 18 -12.53 3.15 3.05
C GLN A 18 -11.71 3.97 2.03
N LEU A 19 -10.73 4.75 2.51
CA LEU A 19 -9.88 5.57 1.67
C LEU A 19 -8.85 4.73 0.89
N ALA A 20 -8.38 3.63 1.48
CA ALA A 20 -7.37 2.77 0.88
C ALA A 20 -7.91 1.39 0.48
N ASN A 21 -7.39 0.90 -0.64
CA ASN A 21 -7.52 -0.46 -1.13
C ASN A 21 -6.42 -1.32 -0.50
N PHE A 22 -6.81 -2.46 0.05
CA PHE A 22 -5.94 -3.49 0.57
C PHE A 22 -5.90 -4.62 -0.46
N TYR A 23 -4.72 -4.88 -1.01
CA TYR A 23 -4.49 -5.86 -2.06
C TYR A 23 -4.02 -7.16 -1.42
N TYR A 24 -4.81 -8.22 -1.55
CA TYR A 24 -4.50 -9.55 -1.03
C TYR A 24 -4.21 -10.53 -2.17
N CYS A 25 -3.30 -11.46 -1.93
CA CYS A 25 -3.12 -12.60 -2.82
C CYS A 25 -4.38 -13.48 -2.76
N GLN A 26 -4.98 -13.80 -3.91
CA GLN A 26 -6.18 -14.65 -3.95
C GLN A 26 -5.93 -16.10 -3.47
N HIS A 27 -4.68 -16.57 -3.55
CA HIS A 27 -4.34 -17.95 -3.22
C HIS A 27 -4.02 -18.13 -1.73
N CYS A 28 -3.08 -17.35 -1.19
CA CYS A 28 -2.64 -17.48 0.21
C CYS A 28 -3.27 -16.44 1.15
N ASN A 29 -4.03 -15.47 0.62
CA ASN A 29 -4.65 -14.38 1.39
C ASN A 29 -3.65 -13.49 2.15
N ASP A 30 -2.38 -13.50 1.75
CA ASP A 30 -1.37 -12.58 2.26
C ASP A 30 -1.67 -11.14 1.79
N LEU A 31 -1.47 -10.18 2.70
CA LEU A 31 -1.54 -8.75 2.37
C LEU A 31 -0.31 -8.39 1.54
N LEU A 32 -0.50 -8.03 0.27
CA LEU A 32 0.57 -7.65 -0.65
C LEU A 32 0.91 -6.17 -0.50
N ALA A 33 -0.11 -5.32 -0.49
CA ALA A 33 0.05 -3.87 -0.37
C ALA A 33 -1.23 -3.17 0.06
N VAL A 34 -1.06 -1.89 0.40
CA VAL A 34 -2.15 -0.94 0.64
C VAL A 34 -1.92 0.27 -0.26
N GLY A 35 -2.96 0.76 -0.93
CA GLY A 35 -2.84 1.93 -1.78
C GLY A 35 -4.15 2.65 -2.06
N CYS A 36 -4.06 3.89 -2.53
CA CYS A 36 -5.18 4.68 -2.98
C CYS A 36 -4.77 5.61 -4.14
N LEU A 37 -5.76 6.16 -4.84
CA LEU A 37 -5.52 7.15 -5.86
C LEU A 37 -5.25 8.50 -5.17
N ILE A 38 -4.07 9.07 -5.40
CA ILE A 38 -3.67 10.40 -4.92
C ILE A 38 -3.14 11.16 -6.14
N ASP A 39 -3.72 12.31 -6.43
CA ASP A 39 -3.36 13.15 -7.59
C ASP A 39 -3.33 12.39 -8.93
N GLY A 40 -4.30 11.48 -9.12
CA GLY A 40 -4.41 10.67 -10.33
C GLY A 40 -3.39 9.53 -10.44
N GLN A 41 -2.56 9.30 -9.42
CA GLN A 41 -1.60 8.21 -9.37
C GLN A 41 -1.97 7.21 -8.29
N LEU A 42 -1.90 5.91 -8.60
CA LEU A 42 -2.02 4.89 -7.58
C LEU A 42 -0.76 4.87 -6.73
N ARG A 43 -0.91 5.30 -5.48
CA ARG A 43 0.17 5.34 -4.49
C ARG A 43 -0.07 4.35 -3.39
N GLY A 44 0.99 3.79 -2.85
CA GLY A 44 0.89 2.83 -1.76
C GLY A 44 2.19 2.37 -1.13
N ALA A 45 2.02 1.43 -0.21
CA ALA A 45 3.08 0.76 0.52
C ALA A 45 2.92 -0.76 0.39
N ILE A 46 4.04 -1.46 0.21
CA ILE A 46 4.10 -2.91 0.10
C ILE A 46 4.33 -3.57 1.46
N ASN A 47 3.87 -4.81 1.60
CA ASN A 47 4.14 -5.60 2.79
C ASN A 47 5.58 -6.13 2.77
N THR A 48 6.45 -5.50 3.57
CA THR A 48 7.88 -5.83 3.61
C THR A 48 8.17 -7.19 4.24
N THR A 49 7.22 -7.80 4.97
CA THR A 49 7.42 -9.13 5.55
C THR A 49 7.49 -10.23 4.49
N LEU A 50 6.99 -9.96 3.28
CA LEU A 50 7.02 -10.87 2.14
C LEU A 50 8.28 -10.72 1.27
N LEU A 51 9.11 -9.70 1.54
CA LEU A 51 10.34 -9.45 0.79
C LEU A 51 11.50 -10.26 1.37
N GLN A 52 12.21 -10.99 0.51
CA GLN A 52 13.41 -11.73 0.89
C GLN A 52 14.51 -10.78 1.39
N ASP A 53 14.66 -9.63 0.73
CA ASP A 53 15.70 -8.62 1.02
C ASP A 53 15.22 -7.46 1.90
N LYS A 54 14.23 -7.67 2.78
CA LYS A 54 13.67 -6.59 3.63
C LYS A 54 14.73 -5.85 4.48
N ASN A 55 15.86 -6.50 4.76
CA ASN A 55 16.98 -5.92 5.52
C ASN A 55 17.76 -4.85 4.74
N GLN A 56 17.54 -4.74 3.43
CA GLN A 56 18.12 -3.69 2.59
C GLN A 56 17.24 -2.42 2.57
N LEU A 57 16.05 -2.46 3.18
CA LEU A 57 15.18 -1.29 3.30
C LEU A 57 15.73 -0.33 4.37
N GLY A 58 15.42 0.96 4.21
CA GLY A 58 15.75 1.97 5.20
C GLY A 58 15.07 1.73 6.55
N GLU A 59 15.45 2.53 7.56
CA GLU A 59 14.94 2.34 8.91
C GLU A 59 13.41 2.40 9.00
N LEU A 60 12.88 1.57 9.89
CA LEU A 60 11.45 1.44 10.08
C LEU A 60 10.88 2.71 10.74
N VAL A 61 10.10 3.48 10.00
CA VAL A 61 9.41 4.65 10.53
C VAL A 61 8.14 4.19 11.26
N LYS A 62 8.18 4.17 12.61
CA LYS A 62 6.97 3.93 13.42
C LYS A 62 6.02 5.12 13.28
N ILE A 63 4.80 4.85 12.85
CA ILE A 63 3.73 5.85 12.76
C ILE A 63 2.52 5.45 13.61
N GLN A 64 1.81 6.44 14.16
CA GLN A 64 0.56 6.26 14.89
C GLN A 64 -0.60 6.97 14.16
N PRO A 65 -1.22 6.34 13.15
CA PRO A 65 -2.18 6.99 12.26
C PRO A 65 -3.60 7.17 12.85
N ARG A 66 -3.85 6.74 14.10
CA ARG A 66 -5.21 6.74 14.69
C ARG A 66 -5.79 8.12 14.98
N LEU A 67 -4.98 9.18 14.96
CA LEU A 67 -5.41 10.55 15.25
C LEU A 67 -5.61 11.43 14.00
N LEU A 68 -5.38 10.89 12.80
CA LEU A 68 -5.46 11.66 11.57
C LEU A 68 -6.86 11.58 10.94
N SER A 69 -7.38 12.73 10.52
CA SER A 69 -8.54 12.85 9.64
C SER A 69 -8.26 12.24 8.26
N ALA A 70 -9.31 12.12 7.43
CA ALA A 70 -9.19 11.60 6.08
C ALA A 70 -8.23 12.44 5.21
N ALA A 71 -8.30 13.77 5.30
CA ALA A 71 -7.45 14.67 4.53
C ALA A 71 -5.98 14.58 4.98
N GLU A 72 -5.73 14.58 6.30
CA GLU A 72 -4.37 14.45 6.85
C GLU A 72 -3.74 13.09 6.53
N LYS A 73 -4.56 12.03 6.43
CA LYS A 73 -4.09 10.72 5.93
C LYS A 73 -3.63 10.80 4.49
N LEU A 74 -4.44 11.36 3.60
CA LEU A 74 -4.12 11.47 2.17
C LEU A 74 -2.87 12.33 1.94
N GLU A 75 -2.75 13.48 2.59
CA GLU A 75 -1.57 14.34 2.52
C GLU A 75 -0.31 13.58 2.96
N ARG A 76 -0.39 12.92 4.12
CA ARG A 76 0.73 12.15 4.66
C ARG A 76 1.10 10.96 3.76
N TRP A 77 0.12 10.25 3.21
CA TRP A 77 0.36 9.16 2.26
C TRP A 77 1.01 9.70 0.98
N GLY A 78 0.62 10.88 0.50
CA GLY A 78 1.27 11.58 -0.61
C GLY A 78 2.75 11.91 -0.36
N MET A 79 3.17 12.05 0.90
CA MET A 79 4.58 12.25 1.23
C MET A 79 5.38 10.95 1.35
N LEU A 80 4.76 9.88 1.82
CA LEU A 80 5.45 8.65 2.23
C LEU A 80 5.34 7.51 1.23
N TRP A 81 4.20 7.39 0.55
CA TRP A 81 3.92 6.26 -0.33
C TRP A 81 4.59 6.42 -1.69
N GLY A 82 5.07 5.28 -2.21
CA GLY A 82 5.60 5.18 -3.56
C GLY A 82 4.50 4.91 -4.59
N ASN A 83 4.88 4.85 -5.85
CA ASN A 83 3.95 4.49 -6.92
C ASN A 83 3.71 2.97 -6.90
N LEU A 84 2.44 2.57 -6.94
CA LEU A 84 2.03 1.20 -7.15
C LEU A 84 1.58 1.00 -8.58
N SER A 85 1.97 -0.12 -9.17
CA SER A 85 1.61 -0.50 -10.54
C SER A 85 1.40 -2.02 -10.60
N GLY A 86 0.54 -2.51 -11.49
CA GLY A 86 0.31 -3.94 -11.69
C GLY A 86 -0.91 -4.22 -12.57
N PRO A 87 -1.17 -5.49 -12.94
CA PRO A 87 -2.36 -5.84 -13.68
C PRO A 87 -3.60 -5.59 -12.80
N GLY A 88 -4.43 -4.61 -13.20
CA GLY A 88 -5.65 -4.19 -12.47
C GLY A 88 -5.55 -2.88 -11.68
N SER A 89 -4.41 -2.16 -11.74
CA SER A 89 -4.25 -0.78 -11.22
C SER A 89 -4.47 0.29 -12.28
#